data_AF-A0A8D0GPH4-F1
#
_entry.id   AF-A0A8D0GPH4-F1
#
_cell.length_a   1.000
_cell.length_b   1.000
_cell.length_c   1.000
_cell.angle_alpha   90.00
_cell.angle_beta   90.00
_cell.angle_gamma   90.00
#
_symmetry.space_group_name_H-M   'P 1'
#
loop_
_entity.id
_entity.type
_entity.pdbx_description
1 polymer ?
#
loop_
_entity_poly.entity_id
_entity_poly.type
_entity_poly.pdbx_seq_one_letter_code
_entity_poly.pdbx_strand_id
1 'polypeptide(L)' 'MNTVAVQSNHANLEHAFFVAEKLGVTRLLDPEDVDVSSPDEKSVITYVSSLYDAFPKVP' A
#
# COMPACT_ATOMS: atom_id res chain seq x y z
N MET A 1 7.26 -19.49 -1.23
CA MET A 1 6.80 -18.20 -1.79
C MET A 1 7.77 -17.14 -1.31
N ASN A 2 8.61 -16.60 -2.20
CA ASN A 2 9.55 -15.50 -1.89
C ASN A 2 9.45 -14.39 -2.94
N THR A 3 8.29 -14.28 -3.58
CA THR A 3 8.06 -13.46 -4.79
C THR A 3 8.29 -11.98 -4.51
N VAL A 4 7.87 -11.50 -3.33
CA VAL A 4 8.07 -10.12 -2.88
C VAL A 4 9.55 -9.73 -2.84
N ALA A 5 10.42 -10.65 -2.43
CA ALA A 5 11.86 -10.39 -2.31
C ALA A 5 12.60 -10.40 -3.65
N VAL A 6 11.99 -10.92 -4.72
CA VAL A 6 12.62 -11.05 -6.05
C VAL A 6 12.02 -10.12 -7.11
N GLN A 7 10.83 -9.54 -6.86
CA GLN A 7 10.19 -8.59 -7.77
C GLN A 7 10.57 -7.14 -7.46
N SER A 8 10.28 -6.23 -8.39
CA SER A 8 10.55 -4.80 -8.20
C SER A 8 9.64 -4.18 -7.13
N ASN A 9 10.12 -3.09 -6.52
CA ASN A 9 9.34 -2.27 -5.59
C ASN A 9 8.02 -1.81 -6.22
N HIS A 10 8.07 -1.24 -7.42
CA HIS A 10 6.88 -0.87 -8.17
C HIS A 10 5.87 -2.03 -8.31
N ALA A 11 6.31 -3.24 -8.68
CA ALA A 11 5.41 -4.39 -8.80
C ALA A 11 4.84 -4.84 -7.43
N ASN A 12 5.63 -4.75 -6.36
CA ASN A 12 5.16 -4.99 -4.99
C ASN A 12 4.08 -3.99 -4.58
N LEU A 13 4.29 -2.71 -4.84
CA LEU A 13 3.36 -1.62 -4.53
C LEU A 13 2.06 -1.76 -5.32
N GLU A 14 2.15 -1.98 -6.64
CA GLU A 14 0.97 -2.20 -7.50
C GLU A 14 0.13 -3.37 -6.99
N HIS A 15 0.77 -4.50 -6.69
CA HIS A 15 0.06 -5.67 -6.17
C HIS A 15 -0.57 -5.40 -4.80
N ALA A 16 0.14 -4.70 -3.90
CA ALA A 16 -0.40 -4.34 -2.58
C ALA A 16 -1.64 -3.44 -2.70
N PHE A 17 -1.58 -2.41 -3.54
CA PHE A 17 -2.70 -1.49 -3.76
C PHE A 17 -3.89 -2.18 -4.44
N PHE A 18 -3.62 -3.05 -5.42
CA PHE A 18 -4.65 -3.85 -6.07
C PHE A 18 -5.38 -4.75 -5.07
N VAL A 19 -4.66 -5.45 -4.19
CA VAL A 19 -5.27 -6.30 -3.16
C VAL A 19 -6.06 -5.48 -2.15
N ALA A 20 -5.51 -4.34 -1.69
CA ALA A 20 -6.17 -3.44 -0.75
C ALA A 20 -7.51 -2.92 -1.29
N GLU A 21 -7.57 -2.56 -2.58
CA GLU A 21 -8.81 -2.14 -3.24
C GLU A 21 -9.88 -3.25 -3.19
N LYS A 22 -9.50 -4.51 -3.41
CA LYS A 22 -10.44 -5.64 -3.30
C LYS A 22 -10.93 -5.89 -1.88
N LEU A 23 -10.20 -5.39 -0.88
CA LEU A 23 -10.59 -5.41 0.53
C LEU A 23 -11.37 -4.15 0.95
N GLY A 24 -11.70 -3.26 0.01
CA GLY A 24 -12.51 -2.06 0.26
C GLY A 24 -11.72 -0.82 0.66
N VAL A 25 -10.39 -0.83 0.52
CA VAL A 25 -9.53 0.33 0.79
C VAL A 25 -9.34 1.13 -0.48
N THR A 26 -9.79 2.38 -0.48
CA THR A 26 -9.59 3.30 -1.61
C THR A 26 -8.10 3.48 -1.91
N ARG A 27 -7.70 3.29 -3.17
CA ARG A 27 -6.34 3.55 -3.65
C ARG A 27 -6.07 5.05 -3.70
N LEU A 28 -5.27 5.55 -2.75
CA LEU A 28 -4.92 6.98 -2.63
C LEU A 28 -3.51 7.31 -3.12
N LEU A 29 -2.70 6.27 -3.37
CA LEU A 29 -1.29 6.39 -3.76
C LEU A 29 -1.07 5.66 -5.08
N ASP A 30 -0.21 6.25 -5.91
CA ASP A 30 0.31 5.61 -7.10
C ASP A 30 1.72 5.03 -6.81
N PRO A 31 2.05 3.83 -7.32
CA PRO A 31 3.33 3.19 -7.04
C PRO A 31 4.54 4.04 -7.41
N GLU A 32 4.47 4.82 -8.48
CA GLU A 32 5.54 5.73 -8.91
C GLU A 32 5.81 6.87 -7.93
N ASP A 33 4.79 7.33 -7.20
CA ASP A 33 4.93 8.38 -6.19
C ASP A 33 5.49 7.85 -4.86
N VAL A 34 5.47 6.52 -4.69
CA VAL A 34 5.96 5.81 -3.50
C VAL A 34 7.32 5.15 -3.72
N ASP A 35 7.60 4.65 -4.93
CA ASP A 35 8.87 4.03 -5.34
C ASP A 35 9.95 5.09 -5.64
N VAL A 36 10.18 5.96 -4.67
CA VAL A 36 11.19 7.02 -4.67
C VAL A 36 12.02 6.93 -3.39
N SER A 37 13.15 7.63 -3.33
CA SER A 37 14.03 7.59 -2.18
C SER A 37 13.40 8.12 -0.88
N SER A 38 12.43 9.04 -0.98
CA SER A 38 11.73 9.63 0.15
C SER A 38 10.30 10.00 -0.24
N PRO A 39 9.32 9.09 -0.06
CA PRO A 39 7.91 9.37 -0.34
C PRO A 39 7.32 10.39 0.66
N ASP A 40 6.20 11.02 0.30
CA ASP A 40 5.53 11.98 1.18
C ASP A 40 4.93 11.28 2.42
N GLU A 41 5.44 11.65 3.59
CA GLU A 41 5.09 11.00 4.86
C GLU A 41 3.59 11.11 5.18
N LYS A 42 2.96 12.27 4.93
CA LYS A 42 1.54 12.48 5.22
C LYS A 42 0.65 11.62 4.34
N SER A 43 1.01 11.50 3.08
CA SER A 43 0.29 10.66 2.10
C SER A 43 0.39 9.19 2.48
N VAL A 44 1.58 8.72 2.85
CA VAL A 44 1.79 7.34 3.35
C VAL A 44 0.99 7.09 4.63
N ILE A 45 1.05 7.99 5.62
CA ILE A 45 0.29 7.86 6.88
C ILE A 45 -1.22 7.81 6.59
N THR A 46 -1.72 8.65 5.70
CA THR A 46 -3.15 8.70 5.36
C THR A 46 -3.61 7.36 4.77
N TYR A 47 -2.83 6.80 3.85
CA TYR A 47 -3.15 5.51 3.23
C TYR A 47 -3.00 4.32 4.19
N VAL A 48 -1.97 4.32 5.04
CA VAL A 48 -1.82 3.27 6.07
C VAL A 48 -2.93 3.36 7.11
N SER A 49 -3.42 4.57 7.42
CA SER A 49 -4.57 4.76 8.31
C SER A 49 -5.86 4.23 7.70
N SER A 50 -6.08 4.43 6.39
CA SER A 50 -7.26 3.86 5.71
C SER A 50 -7.22 2.33 5.66
N LEU A 51 -6.04 1.73 5.49
CA LEU A 51 -5.83 0.29 5.66
C LEU A 51 -6.22 -0.17 7.07
N TYR A 52 -5.74 0.52 8.11
CA TYR A 52 -6.06 0.19 9.50
C TYR A 52 -7.57 0.25 9.78
N ASP A 53 -8.27 1.25 9.25
CA ASP A 53 -9.72 1.38 9.44
C ASP A 53 -10.54 0.32 8.71
N ALA A 54 -10.02 -0.26 7.63
CA ALA A 54 -10.68 -1.33 6.90
C ALA A 54 -10.53 -2.71 7.58
N PHE A 55 -9.53 -2.91 8.43
CA PHE A 55 -9.32 -4.18 9.11
C PHE A 55 -10.10 -4.29 10.43
N PRO A 56 -10.54 -5.50 10.82
CA PRO A 56 -11.20 -5.73 12.11
C PRO A 56 -10.30 -5.29 13.26
N LYS A 57 -10.82 -4.41 14.12
CA LYS A 57 -10.14 -3.99 15.35
C LYS A 57 -10.31 -5.08 16.40
N VAL A 58 -9.21 -5.49 17.04
CA VAL A 58 -9.26 -6.41 18.18
C VAL A 58 -10.06 -5.71 19.30
N PRO A 59 -11.06 -6.38 19.91
CA PRO A 59 -11.86 -5.80 21.00
C PRO A 59 -11.05 -5.33 22.19
#